data_AF-A0A521XYQ2-F1
#
_entry.id   AF-A0A521XYQ2-F1
#
_cell.length_a   1.000
_cell.length_b   1.000
_cell.length_c   1.000
_cell.angle_alpha   90.00
_cell.angle_beta   90.00
_cell.angle_gamma   90.00
#
_symmetry.space_group_name_H-M   'P 1'
#
loop_
_entity.id
_entity.type
_entity.pdbx_description
1 polymer ?
#
loop_
_entity_poly.entity_id
_entity_poly.type
_entity_poly.pdbx_seq_one_letter_code
_entity_poly.pdbx_strand_id
1 'polypeptide(L)' 'MAQDILANSSSKLNLSRRQTAMLQRILITASQMAEILEHCEQQAIDVERAVILSRRWSHLIVEYAKMLL' A
#
# COMPACT_ATOMS: atom_id res chain seq x y z
N MET A 1 9.32 1.21 -12.09
CA MET A 1 9.89 0.80 -10.79
C MET A 1 8.91 -0.01 -9.94
N ALA A 2 7.81 0.54 -9.41
CA ALA A 2 6.87 -0.26 -8.60
C ALA A 2 6.24 -1.44 -9.37
N GLN A 3 5.86 -1.22 -10.63
CA GLN A 3 5.30 -2.28 -11.49
C GLN A 3 6.27 -3.43 -11.77
N ASP A 4 7.57 -3.14 -11.93
CA ASP A 4 8.60 -4.16 -12.17
C ASP A 4 8.85 -5.04 -10.93
N ILE A 5 8.81 -4.43 -9.74
CA ILE A 5 8.92 -5.14 -8.45
C ILE A 5 7.70 -6.05 -8.25
N LEU A 6 6.51 -5.57 -8.62
CA LEU A 6 5.26 -6.32 -8.50
C LEU A 6 5.18 -7.50 -9.47
N ALA A 7 5.65 -7.34 -10.71
CA ALA A 7 5.73 -8.43 -11.68
C ALA A 7 6.70 -9.54 -11.20
N ASN A 8 7.88 -9.15 -10.71
CA ASN A 8 8.87 -10.09 -10.16
C ASN A 8 8.43 -10.75 -8.86
N SER A 9 7.69 -10.02 -8.01
CA SER A 9 7.16 -10.58 -6.76
C SER A 9 5.97 -11.51 -7.03
N SER A 10 5.10 -11.18 -8.00
CA SER A 10 3.95 -11.99 -8.39
C SER A 10 4.36 -13.36 -8.94
N SER A 11 5.44 -13.44 -9.72
CA SER A 11 5.95 -14.71 -10.26
C SER A 11 6.64 -15.56 -9.19
N LYS A 12 7.35 -14.92 -8.24
CA LYS A 12 7.99 -15.62 -7.11
C LYS A 12 6.99 -16.08 -6.04
N LEU A 13 5.90 -15.35 -5.85
CA LEU A 13 4.91 -15.59 -4.79
C LEU A 13 3.67 -16.36 -5.29
N ASN A 14 3.63 -16.78 -6.56
CA ASN A 14 2.47 -17.44 -7.19
C ASN A 14 1.13 -16.74 -6.92
N LEU A 15 1.14 -15.40 -6.89
CA LEU A 15 -0.06 -14.62 -6.59
C LEU A 15 -1.03 -14.66 -7.78
N SER A 16 -2.31 -14.89 -7.48
CA SER A 16 -3.39 -14.68 -8.45
C SER A 16 -3.45 -13.22 -8.88
N ARG A 17 -4.03 -12.94 -10.05
CA ARG A 17 -4.25 -11.56 -10.54
C ARG A 17 -4.96 -10.68 -9.50
N ARG A 18 -5.91 -11.25 -8.75
CA ARG A 18 -6.65 -10.56 -7.68
C ARG A 18 -5.74 -10.20 -6.50
N GLN A 19 -4.92 -11.15 -6.05
CA GLN A 19 -3.93 -10.91 -4.99
C GLN A 19 -2.89 -9.87 -5.42
N THR A 20 -2.38 -9.94 -6.64
CA THR A 20 -1.44 -8.94 -7.18
C THR A 20 -2.06 -7.55 -7.23
N ALA A 21 -3.30 -7.40 -7.70
CA ALA A 21 -3.99 -6.11 -7.72
C ALA A 21 -4.23 -5.53 -6.31
N MET A 22 -4.53 -6.38 -5.33
CA MET A 22 -4.70 -5.95 -3.95
C MET A 22 -3.37 -5.53 -3.31
N LEU A 23 -2.29 -6.27 -3.56
CA LEU A 23 -0.95 -5.91 -3.14
C LEU A 23 -0.50 -4.58 -3.77
N GLN A 24 -0.80 -4.34 -5.05
CA GLN A 24 -0.55 -3.04 -5.70
C GLN A 24 -1.24 -1.90 -4.97
N ARG A 25 -2.52 -2.07 -4.59
CA ARG A 25 -3.28 -1.06 -3.84
C ARG A 25 -2.69 -0.79 -2.45
N ILE A 26 -2.22 -1.83 -1.76
CA ILE A 26 -1.53 -1.69 -0.46
C ILE A 26 -0.28 -0.83 -0.64
N LEU A 27 0.57 -1.17 -1.61
CA LEU A 27 1.83 -0.44 -1.85
C LEU A 27 1.58 1.02 -2.22
N ILE A 28 0.64 1.30 -3.15
CA ILE A 28 0.31 2.68 -3.54
C ILE A 28 -0.17 3.49 -2.33
N THR A 29 -1.06 2.92 -1.51
CA THR A 29 -1.59 3.62 -0.32
C THR A 29 -0.48 3.87 0.71
N ALA A 30 0.44 2.91 0.88
CA ALA A 30 1.61 3.05 1.74
C ALA A 30 2.56 4.14 1.25
N SER A 31 2.86 4.20 -0.05
CA SER A 31 3.72 5.23 -0.64
C SER A 31 3.12 6.62 -0.48
N GLN A 32 1.82 6.79 -0.73
CA GLN A 32 1.14 8.08 -0.52
C GLN A 32 1.19 8.52 0.95
N MET A 33 1.07 7.58 1.88
CA MET A 33 1.19 7.88 3.31
C MET A 33 2.62 8.28 3.68
N ALA A 34 3.63 7.56 3.16
CA ALA A 34 5.04 7.87 3.36
C ALA A 34 5.40 9.26 2.82
N GLU A 35 4.97 9.59 1.60
CA GLU A 35 5.17 10.92 1.01
C GLU A 35 4.59 12.03 1.89
N ILE A 36 3.36 11.86 2.39
CA ILE A 36 2.75 12.85 3.28
C ILE A 36 3.57 12.98 4.56
N LEU A 37 3.94 11.87 5.19
CA LEU A 37 4.72 11.90 6.44
C LEU A 37 6.12 12.51 6.26
N GLU A 38 6.81 12.22 5.15
CA GLU A 38 8.09 12.85 4.80
C GLU A 38 7.95 14.36 4.59
N HIS A 39 6.87 14.81 3.94
CA HIS A 39 6.59 16.24 3.79
C HIS A 39 6.15 16.91 5.11
N CYS A 40 5.60 16.14 6.05
CA CYS A 40 5.23 16.62 7.39
C CYS A 40 6.45 16.94 8.27
N GLU A 41 7.63 16.39 7.98
CA GLU A 41 8.88 16.83 8.61
C GLU A 41 9.32 18.23 8.14
N GLN A 42 8.77 18.72 7.02
CA GLN A 42 9.22 19.94 6.36
C GLN A 42 8.21 21.10 6.43
N GLN A 43 6.90 20.86 6.55
CA GLN A 43 5.84 21.90 6.62
C GLN A 43 4.63 21.48 7.46
N ALA A 44 3.75 22.44 7.79
CA ALA A 44 2.55 22.25 8.63
C ALA A 44 1.73 21.01 8.21
N ILE A 45 1.45 20.16 9.20
CA ILE A 45 1.01 18.77 9.03
C ILE A 45 -0.45 18.70 8.51
N ASP A 46 -0.68 17.97 7.41
CA ASP A 46 -2.01 17.48 7.03
C ASP A 46 -2.29 16.13 7.73
N VAL A 47 -2.47 16.21 9.07
CA VAL A 47 -2.65 15.03 9.95
C VAL A 47 -3.87 14.22 9.50
N GLU A 48 -4.92 14.90 9.07
CA GLU A 48 -6.19 14.29 8.67
C GLU A 48 -5.98 13.35 7.48
N ARG A 49 -5.24 13.80 6.46
CA ARG A 49 -4.96 12.98 5.28
C ARG A 49 -4.08 11.77 5.60
N ALA A 50 -3.09 11.92 6.48
CA ALA A 50 -2.27 10.78 6.94
C ALA A 50 -3.11 9.72 7.68
N VAL A 51 -4.04 10.16 8.56
CA VAL A 51 -4.95 9.26 9.28
C VAL A 51 -5.89 8.52 8.32
N ILE A 52 -6.43 9.20 7.31
CA ILE A 52 -7.30 8.58 6.30
C ILE A 52 -6.55 7.49 5.52
N LEU A 53 -5.32 7.77 5.08
CA LEU A 53 -4.51 6.80 4.36
C LEU A 53 -4.12 5.60 5.24
N SER A 54 -3.76 5.84 6.50
CA SER A 54 -3.45 4.79 7.48
C SER A 54 -4.64 3.83 7.68
N ARG A 55 -5.85 4.37 7.88
CA ARG A 55 -7.07 3.54 7.98
C ARG A 55 -7.30 2.71 6.73
N ARG A 56 -7.20 3.34 5.55
CA ARG A 56 -7.38 2.65 4.27
C ARG A 56 -6.36 1.53 4.07
N TRP A 57 -5.10 1.79 4.40
CA TRP A 57 -4.03 0.80 4.31
C TRP A 57 -4.27 -0.39 5.24
N SER A 58 -4.66 -0.15 6.49
CA SER A 58 -4.96 -1.22 7.46
C SER A 58 -6.08 -2.14 6.98
N HIS A 59 -7.15 -1.58 6.41
CA HIS A 59 -8.25 -2.36 5.84
C HIS A 59 -7.79 -3.22 4.65
N LEU A 60 -6.98 -2.65 3.75
CA LEU A 60 -6.44 -3.39 2.61
C LEU A 60 -5.55 -4.56 3.03
N ILE A 61 -4.76 -4.40 4.10
CA ILE A 61 -3.93 -5.49 4.65
C ILE A 61 -4.80 -6.62 5.21
N VAL A 62 -5.83 -6.30 5.99
CA VAL A 62 -6.72 -7.32 6.55
C VAL A 62 -7.42 -8.09 5.43
N GLU A 63 -7.92 -7.42 4.40
CA GLU A 63 -8.54 -8.06 3.24
C GLU A 63 -7.54 -8.92 2.45
N TYR A 64 -6.30 -8.45 2.29
CA TYR A 64 -5.26 -9.23 1.64
C TYR A 64 -4.87 -10.47 2.46
N ALA A 65 -4.77 -10.36 3.78
CA ALA A 65 -4.49 -11.49 4.66
C ALA A 65 -5.60 -12.55 4.58
N LYS A 66 -6.88 -12.15 4.57
CA LYS A 66 -8.00 -13.08 4.34
C LYS A 66 -7.93 -13.78 2.99
N MET A 67 -7.36 -13.14 1.97
CA MET A 67 -7.18 -13.74 0.64
C MET A 67 -5.99 -14.70 0.53
N LEU A 68 -5.13 -14.78 1.55
CA LEU A 68 -3.99 -15.70 1.61
C LEU A 68 -4.29 -16.96 2.45
N LEU A 69 -5.35 -16.94 3.26
CA LEU A 69 -5.89 -18.08 4.00
C LEU A 69 -6.81 -18.92 3.09
#